data_AF-K2EQ03-F1
#
_entry.id   AF-K2EQ03-F1
#
_cell.length_a   1.000
_cell.length_b   1.000
_cell.length_c   1.000
_cell.angle_alpha   90.00
_cell.angle_beta   90.00
_cell.angle_gamma   90.00
#
_symmetry.space_group_name_H-M   'P 1'
#
loop_
_entity.id
_entity.type
_entity.pdbx_description
1 polymer ?
#
loop_
_entity_poly.entity_id
_entity_poly.type
_entity_poly.pdbx_seq_one_letter_code
_entity_poly.pdbx_strand_id
1 'polypeptide(L)'
;MKSKIDSRHSARRLALASIFCWLFSETNDDECLLLSKTLLEEEVTDSELTASIIKGVKENNTKIDALIEQCAPEWPLDKISKIDLVILRIAIYEIVFAKTVPNKVAVDE
;
A
#
# COMPACT_ATOMS: atom_id res chain seq x y z
N MET A 1 6.64 18.22 -19.93
CA MET A 1 6.30 18.70 -18.58
C MET A 1 5.73 17.51 -17.81
N LYS A 2 6.46 16.96 -16.82
CA LYS A 2 5.84 15.99 -15.89
C LYS A 2 4.70 16.74 -15.20
N SER A 3 3.47 16.24 -15.33
CA SER A 3 2.33 16.71 -14.54
C SER A 3 2.75 16.70 -13.06
N LYS A 4 2.44 17.75 -12.31
CA LYS A 4 2.80 17.84 -10.89
C LYS A 4 1.92 16.82 -10.14
N ILE A 5 2.44 15.60 -9.98
CA ILE A 5 1.80 14.52 -9.23
C ILE A 5 1.60 15.01 -7.78
N ASP A 6 0.40 14.80 -7.22
CA ASP A 6 0.09 15.13 -5.82
C ASP A 6 1.03 14.36 -4.88
N SER A 7 1.53 15.02 -3.84
CA SER A 7 2.50 14.41 -2.91
C SER A 7 1.92 13.17 -2.21
N ARG A 8 0.62 13.17 -1.92
CA ARG A 8 -0.05 12.01 -1.29
C ARG A 8 -0.24 10.87 -2.27
N HIS A 9 -0.52 11.18 -3.54
CA HIS A 9 -0.61 10.15 -4.58
C HIS A 9 0.76 9.48 -4.82
N SER A 10 1.84 10.26 -4.89
CA SER A 10 3.21 9.73 -4.97
C SER A 10 3.58 8.90 -3.74
N ALA A 11 3.21 9.34 -2.53
CA ALA A 11 3.43 8.56 -1.31
C ALA A 11 2.71 7.20 -1.32
N ARG A 12 1.46 7.13 -1.80
CA ARG A 12 0.73 5.85 -1.97
C ARG A 12 1.39 4.94 -3.00
N ARG A 13 1.81 5.50 -4.14
CA ARG A 13 2.54 4.74 -5.18
C ARG A 13 3.83 4.13 -4.64
N LEU A 14 4.58 4.92 -3.87
CA LEU A 14 5.83 4.45 -3.28
C LEU A 14 5.60 3.39 -2.20
N ALA A 15 4.56 3.57 -1.37
CA ALA A 15 4.15 2.57 -0.38
C ALA A 15 3.71 1.26 -1.05
N LEU A 16 2.92 1.33 -2.13
CA LEU A 16 2.50 0.18 -2.92
C LEU A 16 3.69 -0.58 -3.50
N ALA A 17 4.66 0.10 -4.10
CA ALA A 17 5.86 -0.55 -4.64
C ALA A 17 6.69 -1.21 -3.52
N SER A 18 6.80 -0.57 -2.36
CA SER A 18 7.54 -1.08 -1.21
C SER A 18 6.88 -2.32 -0.60
N ILE A 19 5.56 -2.28 -0.43
CA ILE A 19 4.75 -3.41 0.03
C ILE A 19 4.80 -4.55 -1.00
N PHE A 20 4.74 -4.25 -2.29
CA PHE A 20 4.86 -5.27 -3.32
C PHE A 20 6.23 -5.95 -3.26
N CYS A 21 7.31 -5.18 -3.08
CA CYS A 21 8.67 -5.69 -2.92
C CYS A 21 8.77 -6.72 -1.79
N TRP A 22 8.24 -6.43 -0.60
CA TRP A 22 8.34 -7.36 0.55
C TRP A 22 7.65 -8.70 0.30
N LEU A 23 6.80 -8.83 -0.73
CA LEU A 23 6.05 -10.07 -0.97
C LEU A 23 6.95 -11.14 -1.59
N PHE A 24 8.09 -10.72 -2.13
CA PHE A 24 9.03 -11.57 -2.85
C PHE A 24 10.40 -11.65 -2.17
N SER A 25 10.63 -10.88 -1.11
CA SER A 25 11.91 -10.80 -0.44
C SER A 25 11.77 -10.91 1.07
N GLU A 26 12.77 -11.52 1.71
CA GLU A 26 12.95 -11.46 3.18
C GLU A 26 13.62 -10.14 3.63
N THR A 27 13.77 -9.17 2.72
CA THR A 27 14.41 -7.89 3.02
C THR A 27 13.54 -7.02 3.93
N ASN A 28 14.20 -6.15 4.69
CA ASN A 28 13.52 -5.23 5.59
C ASN A 28 12.81 -4.09 4.83
N ASP A 29 11.94 -3.36 5.54
CA ASP A 29 11.08 -2.33 4.93
C ASP A 29 11.87 -1.18 4.30
N ASP A 30 13.02 -0.84 4.87
CA ASP A 30 13.89 0.25 4.40
C ASP A 30 14.55 -0.08 3.05
N GLU A 31 14.99 -1.33 2.88
CA GLU A 31 15.57 -1.80 1.62
C GLU A 31 14.52 -1.81 0.50
N CYS A 32 13.31 -2.28 0.79
CA CYS A 32 12.22 -2.25 -0.19
C CYS A 32 11.80 -0.82 -0.53
N LEU A 33 11.81 0.10 0.43
CA LEU A 33 11.57 1.52 0.17
C LEU A 33 12.67 2.13 -0.72
N LEU A 34 13.94 1.88 -0.41
CA LEU A 34 15.06 2.40 -1.20
C LEU A 34 15.05 1.87 -2.63
N LEU A 35 14.79 0.57 -2.81
CA LEU A 35 14.65 -0.03 -4.12
C LEU A 35 13.49 0.61 -4.90
N SER A 36 12.34 0.78 -4.25
CA SER A 36 11.15 1.37 -4.86
C SER A 36 11.39 2.81 -5.32
N LYS A 37 12.07 3.63 -4.51
CA LYS A 37 12.48 4.99 -4.89
C LYS A 37 13.33 4.97 -6.15
N THR A 38 14.32 4.07 -6.18
CA THR A 38 15.28 3.94 -7.28
C THR A 38 14.58 3.52 -8.57
N LEU A 39 13.70 2.53 -8.51
CA LEU A 39 13.00 2.00 -9.69
C LEU A 39 11.94 2.95 -10.24
N LEU A 40 11.27 3.72 -9.38
CA LEU A 40 10.23 4.66 -9.79
C LEU A 40 10.78 6.04 -10.18
N GLU A 41 12.05 6.31 -9.91
CA GLU A 41 12.65 7.66 -10.02
C GLU A 41 11.83 8.70 -9.21
N GLU A 42 11.32 8.28 -8.05
CA GLU A 42 10.50 9.10 -7.15
C GLU A 42 11.21 9.31 -5.81
N GLU A 43 11.24 10.56 -5.36
CA GLU A 43 11.65 10.89 -3.99
C GLU A 43 10.47 10.77 -3.03
N VAL A 44 10.78 10.56 -1.76
CA VAL A 44 9.74 10.53 -0.71
C VAL A 44 9.21 11.95 -0.52
N THR A 45 7.98 12.19 -0.97
CA THR A 45 7.34 13.51 -0.90
C THR A 45 6.53 13.70 0.39
N ASP A 46 5.89 12.65 0.89
CA ASP A 46 5.21 12.59 2.19
C ASP A 46 5.70 11.33 2.94
N SER A 47 6.76 11.51 3.74
CA SER A 47 7.41 10.40 4.45
C SER A 47 6.54 9.82 5.55
N GLU A 48 5.72 10.66 6.20
CA GLU A 48 4.84 10.22 7.28
C GLU A 48 3.74 9.33 6.73
N LEU A 49 3.07 9.74 5.64
CA LEU A 49 2.04 8.91 4.99
C LEU A 49 2.63 7.61 4.45
N THR A 50 3.77 7.69 3.74
CA THR A 50 4.44 6.51 3.17
C THR A 50 4.77 5.50 4.26
N ALA A 51 5.42 5.94 5.34
CA ALA A 51 5.79 5.08 6.46
C ALA A 51 4.56 4.53 7.20
N SER A 52 3.52 5.36 7.38
CA SER A 52 2.26 4.94 8.01
C SER A 52 1.60 3.80 7.25
N ILE A 53 1.51 3.89 5.92
CA ILE A 53 0.91 2.85 5.08
C ILE A 53 1.73 1.57 5.15
N ILE A 54 3.05 1.64 4.90
CA ILE A 54 3.92 0.46 4.90
C ILE A 54 3.84 -0.28 6.25
N LYS A 55 4.09 0.44 7.35
CA LYS A 55 4.10 -0.15 8.69
C LYS A 55 2.70 -0.63 9.09
N GLY A 56 1.69 0.19 8.84
CA GLY A 56 0.31 -0.10 9.22
C GLY A 56 -0.27 -1.31 8.50
N VAL A 57 0.01 -1.46 7.20
CA VAL A 57 -0.35 -2.67 6.45
C VAL A 57 0.40 -3.88 7.01
N LYS A 58 1.70 -3.77 7.30
CA LYS A 58 2.51 -4.89 7.83
C LYS A 58 1.97 -5.41 9.15
N GLU A 59 1.69 -4.48 10.08
CA GLU A 59 1.21 -4.80 11.43
C GLU A 59 -0.22 -5.37 11.44
N ASN A 60 -1.05 -5.01 10.45
CA ASN A 60 -2.45 -5.43 10.38
C ASN A 60 -2.73 -6.46 9.28
N ASN A 61 -1.71 -6.98 8.60
CA ASN A 61 -1.86 -7.79 7.38
C ASN A 61 -2.84 -8.95 7.57
N THR A 62 -2.71 -9.72 8.65
CA THR A 62 -3.62 -10.84 8.95
C THR A 62 -5.07 -10.42 9.12
N LYS A 63 -5.33 -9.26 9.76
CA LYS A 63 -6.69 -8.75 9.96
C LYS A 63 -7.28 -8.22 8.66
N ILE A 64 -6.45 -7.56 7.86
CA ILE A 64 -6.83 -7.03 6.55
C ILE A 64 -7.19 -8.19 5.61
N ASP A 65 -6.34 -9.21 5.54
CA ASP A 65 -6.57 -10.41 4.73
C ASP A 65 -7.87 -11.12 5.11
N ALA A 66 -8.16 -11.25 6.41
CA ALA A 66 -9.43 -11.80 6.89
C ALA A 66 -10.65 -10.96 6.48
N LEU A 67 -10.52 -9.62 6.43
CA LEU A 67 -11.60 -8.75 5.94
C LEU A 67 -11.82 -8.93 4.44
N ILE A 68 -10.75 -9.07 3.65
CA ILE A 68 -10.85 -9.34 2.21
C ILE A 68 -11.60 -10.65 1.99
N GLU A 69 -11.22 -11.72 2.68
CA GLU A 69 -11.88 -13.03 2.55
C GLU A 69 -13.36 -13.00 2.96
N GLN A 70 -13.71 -12.27 4.01
CA GLN A 70 -15.10 -12.09 4.44
C GLN A 70 -15.94 -11.32 3.42
N CYS A 71 -15.36 -10.31 2.78
CA CYS A 71 -16.05 -9.47 1.79
C CYS A 71 -16.09 -10.10 0.40
N ALA A 72 -15.14 -10.98 0.06
CA ALA A 72 -15.02 -11.64 -1.23
C ALA A 72 -14.88 -13.17 -1.10
N PRO A 73 -15.90 -13.88 -0.59
CA PRO A 73 -15.81 -15.31 -0.31
C PRO A 73 -15.61 -16.18 -1.57
N GLU A 74 -16.01 -15.70 -2.74
CA GLU A 74 -15.82 -16.38 -4.02
C GLU A 74 -14.41 -16.15 -4.62
N TRP A 75 -13.65 -15.21 -4.06
CA TRP A 75 -12.30 -14.81 -4.52
C TRP A 75 -11.27 -14.96 -3.39
N PRO A 76 -10.74 -16.18 -3.16
CA PRO A 76 -9.68 -16.37 -2.18
C PRO A 76 -8.41 -15.57 -2.54
N LEU A 77 -7.62 -15.22 -1.51
CA LEU A 77 -6.48 -14.31 -1.65
C LEU A 77 -5.43 -14.77 -2.65
N ASP A 78 -5.28 -16.08 -2.85
CA ASP A 78 -4.34 -16.69 -3.79
C ASP A 78 -4.76 -16.52 -5.26
N LYS A 79 -6.04 -16.27 -5.53
CA LYS A 79 -6.56 -15.96 -6.87
C LYS A 79 -6.51 -14.48 -7.21
N ILE A 80 -6.32 -13.61 -6.22
CA ILE A 80 -6.14 -12.17 -6.43
C ILE A 80 -4.71 -11.93 -6.91
N SER A 81 -4.55 -11.12 -7.96
CA SER A 81 -3.21 -10.77 -8.41
C SER A 81 -2.44 -10.06 -7.27
N LYS A 82 -1.12 -10.29 -7.17
CA LYS A 82 -0.35 -9.73 -6.05
C LYS A 82 -0.44 -8.20 -5.99
N ILE A 83 -0.51 -7.55 -7.15
CA ILE A 83 -0.63 -6.08 -7.22
C ILE A 83 -2.00 -5.62 -6.71
N ASP A 84 -3.09 -6.27 -7.13
CA ASP A 84 -4.45 -5.93 -6.68
C ASP A 84 -4.62 -6.20 -5.18
N LEU A 85 -4.02 -7.29 -4.68
CA LEU A 85 -4.03 -7.61 -3.26
C LEU A 85 -3.36 -6.52 -2.43
N VAL A 86 -2.25 -5.95 -2.90
CA VAL A 86 -1.58 -4.83 -2.24
C VAL A 86 -2.45 -3.58 -2.24
N ILE A 87 -3.09 -3.26 -3.37
CA ILE A 87 -4.02 -2.12 -3.48
C ILE A 87 -5.16 -2.28 -2.46
N LEU A 88 -5.80 -3.45 -2.40
CA LEU A 88 -6.86 -3.74 -1.43
C LEU A 88 -6.36 -3.59 0.01
N ARG A 89 -5.16 -4.09 0.31
CA ARG A 89 -4.58 -3.98 1.65
C ARG A 89 -4.36 -2.54 2.09
N ILE A 90 -3.86 -1.69 1.19
CA ILE A 90 -3.67 -0.26 1.45
C ILE A 90 -5.00 0.43 1.69
N ALA A 91 -5.99 0.24 0.80
CA ALA A 91 -7.29 0.87 0.92
C ALA A 91 -8.01 0.47 2.22
N ILE A 92 -7.98 -0.83 2.57
CA ILE A 92 -8.58 -1.33 3.82
C ILE A 92 -7.84 -0.78 5.04
N TYR A 93 -6.51 -0.71 5.00
CA TYR A 93 -5.73 -0.09 6.06
C TYR A 93 -6.18 1.37 6.29
N GLU A 94 -6.25 2.17 5.23
CA GLU A 94 -6.63 3.58 5.33
C GLU A 94 -8.06 3.76 5.87
N ILE A 95 -9.01 2.94 5.40
CA ILE A 95 -10.43 3.02 5.77
C ILE A 95 -10.68 2.52 7.20
N VAL A 96 -10.10 1.38 7.58
CA VAL A 96 -10.48 0.67 8.82
C VAL A 96 -9.57 1.02 9.99
N PHE A 97 -8.27 1.23 9.74
CA PHE A 97 -7.26 1.34 10.79
C PHE A 97 -6.72 2.76 10.94
N ALA A 98 -6.28 3.39 9.84
CA ALA A 98 -5.73 4.75 9.91
C ALA A 98 -6.82 5.78 10.20
N LYS A 99 -7.96 5.71 9.49
CA LYS A 99 -9.10 6.64 9.60
C LYS A 99 -8.72 8.12 9.42
N THR A 100 -7.58 8.38 8.78
CA THR A 100 -7.05 9.73 8.50
C THR A 100 -7.55 10.28 7.17
N VAL A 101 -8.08 9.41 6.30
CA VAL A 101 -8.51 9.73 4.94
C VAL A 101 -10.01 9.42 4.80
N PRO A 102 -10.82 10.30 4.20
CA PRO A 102 -12.23 10.01 3.96
C PRO A 102 -12.38 8.74 3.10
N ASN A 103 -13.30 7.85 3.46
CA ASN A 103 -13.47 6.56 2.78
C ASN A 103 -13.58 6.68 1.25
N LYS A 104 -14.27 7.71 0.75
CA LYS A 104 -14.38 7.94 -0.70
C LYS A 104 -13.03 8.21 -1.36
N VAL A 105 -12.14 8.96 -0.69
CA VAL A 105 -10.80 9.28 -1.21
C VAL A 105 -9.93 8.04 -1.18
N ALA A 106 -9.97 7.24 -0.10
CA ALA A 106 -9.21 5.99 -0.01
C ALA A 106 -9.61 4.93 -1.06
N VAL A 107 -10.82 5.04 -1.64
CA VAL A 107 -11.28 4.18 -2.74
C VAL A 107 -10.94 4.75 -4.12
N ASP A 108 -10.83 6.07 -4.24
CA ASP A 108 -10.56 6.77 -5.50
C ASP A 108 -9.05 6.83 -5.85
N GLU A 109 -8.21 6.82 -4.81
CA GLU A 109 -6.73 6.85 -4.89
C GLU A 109 -6.11 5.49 -5.21
#